data_AF-A0A7C1I5J2-F1
#
_entry.id   AF-A0A7C1I5J2-F1
#
_cell.length_a   1.000
_cell.length_b   1.000
_cell.length_c   1.000
_cell.angle_alpha   90.00
_cell.angle_beta   90.00
_cell.angle_gamma   90.00
#
_symmetry.space_group_name_H-M   'P 1'
#
loop_
_entity.id
_entity.type
_entity.pdbx_description
1 polymer ?
#
loop_
_entity_poly.entity_id
_entity_poly.type
_entity_poly.pdbx_seq_one_letter_code
_entity_poly.pdbx_strand_id
1 'polypeptide(L)'
;MNSKEREAHWRAVIEKYSGSGLSGIAFCREHHIDLSRFYSWRRRFQRTDQNRMPNGTSTGFLELVSCSKQSESGIRIRLGEDLSIEVDQGFDPLTLCGVIETLRRNGKR
;
A
#
# COMPACT_ATOMS: atom_id res chain seq x y z
N MET A 1 0.18 -11.45 -37.87
CA MET A 1 0.00 -10.32 -36.94
C MET A 1 1.25 -9.45 -36.96
N ASN A 2 1.15 -8.26 -37.55
CA ASN A 2 2.24 -7.29 -37.60
C ASN A 2 2.47 -6.66 -36.21
N SER A 3 3.55 -5.88 -36.07
CA SER A 3 3.92 -5.28 -34.77
C SER A 3 2.84 -4.35 -34.20
N LYS A 4 2.16 -3.57 -35.07
CA LYS A 4 1.12 -2.62 -34.68
C LYS A 4 -0.17 -3.31 -34.24
N GLU A 5 -0.59 -4.36 -34.94
CA GLU A 5 -1.76 -5.17 -34.58
C GLU A 5 -1.56 -5.85 -33.22
N ARG A 6 -0.36 -6.36 -32.97
CA ARG A 6 -0.01 -6.98 -31.69
C ARG A 6 -0.07 -5.97 -30.55
N GLU A 7 0.46 -4.77 -30.77
CA GLU A 7 0.40 -3.70 -29.79
C GLU A 7 -1.05 -3.25 -29.51
N ALA A 8 -1.88 -3.10 -30.54
CA ALA A 8 -3.30 -2.76 -30.39
C ALA A 8 -4.06 -3.83 -29.59
N HIS A 9 -3.81 -5.11 -29.88
CA HIS A 9 -4.39 -6.22 -29.12
C HIS A 9 -4.02 -6.14 -27.64
N TRP A 10 -2.72 -5.97 -27.31
CA TRP A 10 -2.28 -5.89 -25.92
C TRP A 10 -2.76 -4.63 -25.21
N ARG A 11 -2.94 -3.51 -25.92
CA ARG A 11 -3.54 -2.30 -25.35
C ARG A 11 -4.98 -2.55 -24.91
N ALA A 12 -5.79 -3.20 -25.76
CA ALA A 12 -7.17 -3.57 -25.43
C ALA A 12 -7.24 -4.55 -24.23
N VAL A 13 -6.31 -5.51 -24.16
CA VAL A 13 -6.21 -6.45 -23.02
C VAL A 13 -5.92 -5.70 -21.70
N ILE A 14 -5.00 -4.74 -21.71
CA ILE A 14 -4.66 -3.95 -20.52
C ILE A 14 -5.79 -3.00 -20.10
N GLU A 15 -6.49 -2.41 -21.06
CA GLU A 15 -7.68 -1.58 -20.79
C GLU A 15 -8.80 -2.40 -20.14
N LYS A 16 -9.09 -3.58 -20.69
CA LYS A 16 -10.06 -4.52 -20.10
C LYS A 16 -9.66 -4.94 -18.69
N TYR A 17 -8.37 -5.19 -18.45
CA TYR A 17 -7.86 -5.46 -17.11
C TYR A 17 -8.10 -4.28 -16.16
N SER A 18 -7.82 -3.04 -16.58
CA SER A 18 -8.01 -1.84 -15.77
C SER A 18 -9.47 -1.64 -15.34
N GLY A 19 -10.43 -2.01 -16.19
CA GLY A 19 -11.86 -1.94 -15.87
C GLY A 19 -12.40 -3.13 -15.06
N SER A 20 -11.65 -4.23 -14.96
CA SER A 20 -12.13 -5.46 -14.32
C SER A 20 -12.09 -5.44 -12.78
N GLY A 21 -11.23 -4.60 -12.18
CA GLY A 21 -11.00 -4.61 -10.72
C GLY A 21 -10.33 -5.89 -10.19
N LEU A 22 -9.95 -6.83 -11.06
CA LEU A 22 -9.34 -8.10 -10.69
C LEU A 22 -7.83 -7.97 -10.43
N SER A 23 -7.26 -8.90 -9.67
CA SER A 23 -5.81 -9.05 -9.59
C SER A 23 -5.25 -9.53 -10.95
N GLY A 24 -4.00 -9.15 -11.28
CA GLY A 24 -3.39 -9.53 -12.55
C GLY A 24 -3.38 -11.05 -12.78
N ILE A 25 -3.19 -11.83 -11.73
CA ILE A 25 -3.22 -13.30 -11.76
C ILE A 25 -4.64 -13.81 -12.04
N ALA A 26 -5.65 -13.29 -11.33
CA ALA A 26 -7.04 -13.69 -11.54
C ALA A 26 -7.53 -13.39 -12.96
N PHE A 27 -7.20 -12.20 -13.48
CA PHE A 27 -7.51 -11.81 -14.85
C PHE A 27 -6.83 -12.71 -15.89
N CYS A 28 -5.54 -13.01 -15.70
CA CYS A 28 -4.82 -13.90 -16.62
C CYS A 28 -5.39 -15.32 -16.61
N ARG A 29 -5.80 -15.82 -15.43
CA ARG A 29 -6.43 -17.12 -15.29
C ARG A 29 -7.80 -17.18 -15.99
N GLU A 30 -8.64 -16.16 -15.80
CA GLU A 30 -9.98 -16.12 -16.39
C GLU A 30 -9.94 -15.99 -17.92
N HIS A 31 -9.04 -15.14 -18.43
CA HIS A 31 -8.91 -14.90 -19.87
C HIS A 31 -7.91 -15.82 -20.57
N HIS A 32 -7.35 -16.81 -19.87
CA HIS A 32 -6.37 -17.77 -20.41
C HIS A 32 -5.15 -17.09 -21.05
N ILE A 33 -4.69 -16.01 -20.41
CA ILE A 33 -3.56 -15.20 -20.87
C ILE A 33 -2.30 -15.65 -20.14
N ASP A 34 -1.19 -15.77 -20.88
CA ASP A 34 0.11 -16.01 -20.28
C ASP A 34 0.52 -14.84 -19.36
N LEU A 35 0.76 -15.17 -18.08
CA LEU A 35 1.01 -14.20 -17.02
C LEU A 35 2.30 -13.39 -17.28
N SER A 36 3.35 -14.07 -17.76
CA SER A 36 4.65 -13.42 -18.06
C SER A 36 4.52 -12.40 -19.18
N ARG A 37 3.83 -12.77 -20.26
CA ARG A 37 3.55 -11.90 -21.39
C ARG A 37 2.67 -10.72 -20.97
N PHE A 38 1.65 -10.95 -20.15
CA PHE A 38 0.80 -9.90 -19.61
C PHE A 38 1.60 -8.85 -18.83
N TYR A 39 2.44 -9.26 -17.86
CA TYR A 39 3.26 -8.31 -17.10
C TYR A 39 4.29 -7.59 -17.97
N SER A 40 4.84 -8.27 -18.98
CA SER A 40 5.79 -7.66 -19.92
C SER A 40 5.15 -6.52 -20.72
N TRP A 41 3.93 -6.73 -21.24
CA TRP A 41 3.17 -5.70 -21.96
C TRP A 41 2.66 -4.59 -21.04
N ARG A 42 2.17 -4.94 -19.85
CA ARG A 42 1.77 -3.95 -18.84
C ARG A 42 2.91 -3.00 -18.48
N ARG A 43 4.11 -3.54 -18.23
CA ARG A 43 5.31 -2.74 -17.93
C ARG A 43 5.73 -1.88 -19.12
N ARG A 44 5.62 -2.41 -20.34
CA ARG A 44 5.95 -1.66 -21.57
C ARG A 44 5.07 -0.42 -21.71
N PHE A 45 3.75 -0.55 -21.53
CA PHE A 45 2.84 0.59 -21.64
C PHE A 45 3.00 1.60 -20.50
N GLN A 46 3.23 1.14 -19.26
CA GLN A 46 3.51 2.04 -18.12
C GLN A 46 4.74 2.92 -18.35
N ARG A 47 5.80 2.39 -18.98
CA ARG A 47 6.99 3.18 -19.34
C ARG A 47 6.72 4.21 -20.44
N THR A 48 5.88 3.87 -21.41
CA THR A 48 5.49 4.80 -22.48
C THR A 48 4.66 5.97 -21.94
N ASP A 49 3.77 5.73 -20.98
CA ASP A 49 3.00 6.80 -20.32
C ASP A 49 3.85 7.63 -19.35
N GLN A 50 4.78 7.01 -18.60
CA GLN A 50 5.70 7.76 -17.74
C GLN A 50 6.66 8.68 -18.51
N ASN A 51 7.05 8.33 -19.74
CA ASN A 51 7.89 9.18 -20.56
C ASN A 51 7.16 10.45 -21.08
N ARG A 52 5.85 10.59 -20.83
CA ARG A 52 5.07 11.82 -21.06
C ARG A 52 4.96 12.71 -19.82
N MET A 53 5.41 12.24 -18.64
CA MET A 53 5.48 13.03 -17.41
C MET A 53 6.93 13.47 -17.18
N PRO A 54 7.23 14.74 -16.81
CA PRO A 54 8.61 15.23 -16.72
C PRO A 54 9.46 14.58 -15.63
N ASN A 55 8.87 13.81 -14.73
CA ASN A 55 9.57 13.09 -13.67
C ASN A 55 9.38 11.59 -13.85
N GLY A 56 10.26 10.99 -14.67
CA GLY A 56 10.39 9.56 -14.84
C GLY A 56 10.65 8.89 -13.49
N THR A 57 9.59 8.36 -12.87
CA THR A 57 9.71 7.46 -11.73
C THR A 57 10.07 6.09 -12.30
N SER A 58 11.38 5.91 -12.55
CA SER A 58 12.05 4.61 -12.55
C SER A 58 11.38 3.70 -11.53
N THR A 59 11.28 2.41 -11.85
CA THR A 59 10.88 1.34 -10.93
C THR A 59 11.79 1.38 -9.69
N GLY A 60 11.48 2.27 -8.76
CA GLY A 60 12.07 2.36 -7.45
C GLY A 60 11.52 1.22 -6.63
N PHE A 61 12.34 0.71 -5.73
CA PHE A 61 11.88 -0.15 -4.69
C PHE A 61 10.80 0.60 -3.91
N LEU A 62 9.57 0.09 -3.92
CA LEU A 62 8.59 0.50 -2.93
C LEU A 62 9.10 -0.09 -1.62
N GLU A 63 9.62 0.75 -0.74
CA GLU A 63 9.89 0.36 0.62
C GLU A 63 8.55 -0.07 1.23
N LEU A 64 8.34 -1.39 1.28
CA LEU A 64 7.31 -1.97 2.11
C LEU A 64 7.81 -1.80 3.53
N VAL A 65 7.37 -0.72 4.17
CA VAL A 65 7.49 -0.58 5.61
C VAL A 65 6.83 -1.82 6.20
N SER A 66 7.63 -2.67 6.81
CA SER A 66 7.12 -3.89 7.41
C SER A 66 6.14 -3.50 8.50
N CYS A 67 4.83 -3.67 8.29
CA CYS A 67 3.85 -3.74 9.36
C CYS A 67 4.02 -5.04 10.17
N SER A 68 5.25 -5.48 10.41
CA SER A 68 5.54 -6.67 11.19
C SER A 68 5.92 -6.25 12.61
N LYS A 69 5.01 -6.63 13.51
CA LYS A 69 5.09 -6.67 14.96
C LYS A 69 4.66 -5.38 15.63
N GLN A 70 3.42 -5.39 16.11
CA GLN A 70 3.14 -5.28 17.54
C GLN A 70 4.25 -4.54 18.32
N SER A 71 4.35 -3.24 18.10
CA SER A 71 4.31 -2.38 19.26
C SER A 71 2.92 -1.81 19.24
N GLU A 72 1.97 -2.61 19.72
CA GLU A 72 0.77 -2.07 20.33
C GLU A 72 1.30 -1.19 21.46
N SER A 73 1.55 0.09 21.18
CA SER A 73 1.48 1.10 22.22
C SER A 73 0.04 0.96 22.69
N GLY A 74 -0.20 0.05 23.64
CA GLY A 74 -1.52 -0.28 24.16
C GLY A 74 -1.99 0.87 25.04
N ILE A 75 -1.94 2.09 24.52
CA ILE A 75 -2.40 3.34 25.08
C ILE A 75 -3.03 4.10 23.92
N ARG A 76 -4.36 4.21 23.92
CA ARG A 76 -5.12 5.01 22.97
C ARG A 76 -5.71 6.20 23.70
N ILE A 77 -5.42 7.40 23.22
CA ILE A 77 -6.02 8.63 23.74
C ILE A 77 -7.26 8.95 22.91
N ARG A 78 -8.41 9.05 23.57
CA ARG A 78 -9.66 9.48 22.95
C ARG A 78 -9.90 10.94 23.31
N LEU A 79 -9.96 11.75 22.27
CA LEU A 79 -10.30 13.17 22.34
C LEU A 79 -11.77 13.28 21.92
N GLY A 80 -12.67 13.45 22.89
CA GLY A 80 -14.12 13.54 22.72
C GLY A 80 -14.75 14.45 23.79
N GLU A 81 -16.02 14.23 24.15
CA GLU A 81 -16.69 14.96 25.24
C GLU A 81 -15.92 14.85 26.57
N ASP A 82 -15.29 13.68 26.81
CA ASP A 82 -14.33 13.46 27.90
C ASP A 82 -12.99 12.96 27.37
N LEU A 83 -11.90 13.50 27.92
CA LEU A 83 -10.54 13.03 27.66
C LEU A 83 -10.33 11.68 28.37
N SER A 84 -10.16 10.60 27.60
CA SER A 84 -9.94 9.25 28.15
C SER A 84 -8.74 8.55 27.53
N ILE A 85 -8.10 7.70 28.33
CA ILE A 85 -6.94 6.91 27.93
C ILE A 85 -7.33 5.43 28.10
N GLU A 86 -7.32 4.67 27.01
CA GLU A 86 -7.60 3.24 26.99
C GLU A 86 -6.29 2.45 26.89
N VAL A 87 -6.19 1.32 27.60
CA VAL A 87 -4.98 0.48 27.62
C VAL A 87 -5.30 -0.96 27.21
N ASP A 88 -4.56 -1.50 26.25
CA ASP A 88 -4.80 -2.85 25.69
C ASP A 88 -4.22 -3.96 26.59
N GLN A 89 -4.75 -5.19 26.47
CA GLN A 89 -4.25 -6.34 27.25
C GLN A 89 -2.84 -6.76 26.79
N GLY A 90 -1.94 -7.03 27.74
CA GLY A 90 -0.53 -7.33 27.46
C GLY A 90 0.37 -6.08 27.48
N PHE A 91 -0.16 -4.93 27.87
CA PHE A 91 0.61 -3.72 28.08
C PHE A 91 1.65 -3.87 29.20
N ASP A 92 2.85 -3.32 28.99
CA ASP A 92 3.92 -3.31 29.99
C ASP A 92 3.63 -2.31 31.13
N PRO A 93 3.39 -2.76 32.38
CA PRO A 93 3.03 -1.87 33.49
C PRO A 93 4.09 -0.81 33.80
N LEU A 94 5.38 -1.11 33.57
CA LEU A 94 6.47 -0.17 33.85
C LEU A 94 6.42 1.04 32.91
N THR A 95 6.05 0.81 31.65
CA THR A 95 5.85 1.87 30.66
C THR A 95 4.69 2.81 31.08
N LEU A 96 3.60 2.29 31.65
CA LEU A 96 2.46 3.11 32.08
C LEU A 96 2.86 4.02 33.25
N CYS A 97 3.58 3.47 34.23
CA CYS A 97 4.13 4.25 35.33
C CYS A 97 5.02 5.39 34.83
N GLY A 98 5.90 5.13 33.86
CA GLY A 98 6.74 6.16 33.25
C GLY A 98 5.96 7.30 32.58
N VAL A 99 4.88 6.95 31.86
CA VAL A 99 3.99 7.93 31.22
C VAL A 99 3.25 8.78 32.26
N ILE A 100 2.65 8.16 33.28
CA ILE A 100 1.92 8.87 34.35
C ILE A 100 2.85 9.84 35.10
N GLU A 101 4.06 9.40 35.45
CA GLU A 101 5.06 10.25 36.09
C GLU A 101 5.45 11.45 35.20
N THR A 102 5.57 11.23 33.89
CA THR A 102 5.87 12.29 32.93
C THR A 102 4.72 13.30 32.81
N LEU A 103 3.47 12.84 32.75
CA LEU A 103 2.29 13.71 32.71
C LEU A 103 2.14 14.52 33.99
N ARG A 104 2.35 13.91 35.16
CA ARG A 104 2.30 14.59 36.46
C ARG A 104 3.34 15.70 36.59
N ARG A 105 4.52 15.53 35.99
CA ARG A 105 5.57 16.56 35.96
C ARG A 105 5.20 17.74 35.07
N ASN A 106 4.50 17.48 33.96
CA ASN A 106 4.13 18.51 32.99
C ASN A 106 2.81 19.24 33.31
N GLY A 107 1.93 18.66 34.14
CA GLY A 107 0.66 19.27 34.59
C GLY A 107 0.78 20.28 35.74
N LYS A 108 2.01 20.68 36.14
CA LYS A 108 2.27 21.64 37.22
C LYS A 108 2.46 23.10 36.74
N ARG A 109 2.00 23.43 35.53
CA ARG A 109 1.99 24.81 35.02
C ARG A 109 0.64 25.46 35.22
#